data_AF-A0A3B3ZX81-F1
#
_entry.id   AF-A0A3B3ZX81-F1
#
_cell.length_a   1.000
_cell.length_b   1.000
_cell.length_c   1.000
_cell.angle_alpha   90.00
_cell.angle_beta   90.00
_cell.angle_gamma   90.00
#
_symmetry.space_group_name_H-M   'P 1'
#
loop_
_entity.id
_entity.type
_entity.pdbx_description
1 polymer ?
#
loop_
_entity_poly.entity_id
_entity_poly.type
_entity_poly.pdbx_seq_one_letter_code
_entity_poly.pdbx_strand_id
1 'polypeptide(L)'
;LHAGNVKRDWLFFSLLALVSAVSVAVEAILAQFSTSRTIVQKALSGDSTVNPSLGRLVLQCLCPALHSLLTDGLKPHQSDLIAGRRPNNAWGLVQASTRPGTHMLQQ
;
A
#
# COMPACT_ATOMS: atom_id res chain seq x y z
N LEU A 1 -1.02 -21.90 28.87
CA LEU A 1 -2.14 -21.27 28.11
C LEU A 1 -2.05 -19.73 28.01
N HIS A 2 -1.08 -19.04 28.64
CA HIS A 2 -0.97 -17.56 28.56
C HIS A 2 -0.10 -16.99 27.42
N ALA A 3 0.77 -17.78 26.79
CA ALA A 3 1.65 -17.31 25.73
C ALA A 3 0.92 -16.98 24.40
N GLY A 4 -0.23 -17.62 24.16
CA GLY A 4 -1.01 -17.44 22.93
C GLY A 4 -1.79 -16.13 22.86
N ASN A 5 -2.23 -15.58 24.02
CA ASN A 5 -2.92 -14.30 24.05
C ASN A 5 -1.97 -13.14 23.75
N VAL A 6 -0.85 -13.11 24.48
CA VAL A 6 0.17 -12.08 24.32
C VAL A 6 0.63 -11.93 22.87
N LYS A 7 0.93 -13.03 22.16
CA LYS A 7 1.35 -12.97 20.76
C LYS A 7 0.27 -12.43 19.82
N ARG A 8 -1.01 -12.77 20.03
CA ARG A 8 -2.12 -12.23 19.24
C ARG A 8 -2.36 -10.76 19.53
N ASP A 9 -2.22 -10.36 20.80
CA ASP A 9 -2.33 -8.96 21.20
C ASP A 9 -1.22 -8.13 20.53
N TRP A 10 0.04 -8.59 20.55
CA TRP A 10 1.15 -7.94 19.83
C TRP A 10 0.94 -7.85 18.31
N LEU A 11 0.43 -8.91 17.68
CA LEU A 11 0.13 -8.91 16.24
C LEU A 11 -1.01 -7.94 15.92
N PHE A 12 -2.04 -7.90 16.75
CA PHE A 12 -3.17 -6.99 16.60
C PHE A 12 -2.74 -5.52 16.74
N PHE A 13 -1.93 -5.20 17.76
CA PHE A 13 -1.37 -3.84 17.92
C PHE A 13 -0.47 -3.44 16.74
N SER A 14 0.32 -4.38 16.21
CA SER A 14 1.20 -4.12 15.06
C SER A 14 0.42 -3.84 13.78
N LEU A 15 -0.62 -4.64 13.50
CA LEU A 15 -1.49 -4.41 12.34
C LEU A 15 -2.25 -3.09 12.44
N LEU A 16 -2.76 -2.75 13.64
CA LEU A 16 -3.45 -1.49 13.89
C LEU A 16 -2.54 -0.29 13.61
N ALA A 17 -1.26 -0.36 13.98
CA ALA A 17 -0.29 0.69 13.70
C ALA A 17 -0.07 0.90 12.20
N LEU A 18 -0.01 -0.19 11.41
CA LEU A 18 0.15 -0.12 9.96
C LEU A 18 -1.07 0.53 9.29
N VAL A 19 -2.28 0.12 9.67
CA VAL A 19 -3.52 0.72 9.15
C VAL A 19 -3.63 2.18 9.54
N SER A 20 -3.29 2.53 10.79
CA SER A 20 -3.27 3.91 11.27
C SER A 20 -2.33 4.80 10.45
N ALA A 21 -1.12 4.31 10.12
CA ALA A 21 -0.18 5.05 9.29
C ALA A 21 -0.75 5.36 7.89
N VAL A 22 -1.47 4.40 7.28
CA VAL A 22 -2.16 4.62 6.00
C VAL A 22 -3.26 5.66 6.16
N SER A 23 -4.10 5.56 7.19
CA SER A 23 -5.15 6.55 7.46
C SER A 23 -4.61 7.96 7.60
N VAL A 24 -3.54 8.15 8.39
CA VAL A 24 -2.89 9.46 8.57
C VAL A 24 -2.36 10.01 7.23
N ALA A 25 -1.72 9.17 6.41
CA ALA A 25 -1.23 9.59 5.11
C ALA A 25 -2.37 10.00 4.16
N VAL A 26 -3.49 9.27 4.18
CA VAL A 26 -4.69 9.59 3.38
C VAL A 26 -5.31 10.91 3.83
N GLU A 27 -5.46 11.15 5.14
CA GLU A 27 -5.99 12.42 5.66
C GLU A 27 -5.11 13.61 5.25
N ALA A 28 -3.77 13.46 5.30
CA ALA A 28 -2.85 14.49 4.84
C ALA A 28 -2.99 14.80 3.34
N ILE A 29 -3.29 13.79 2.52
CA ILE A 29 -3.59 13.95 1.09
C ILE A 29 -4.95 14.65 0.92
N LEU A 30 -6.00 14.20 1.62
CA LEU A 30 -7.34 14.80 1.55
C LEU A 30 -7.31 16.29 1.92
N ALA A 31 -6.47 16.68 2.89
CA ALA A 31 -6.26 18.06 3.26
C ALA A 31 -5.81 18.93 2.08
N GLN A 32 -5.00 18.41 1.14
CA GLN A 32 -4.60 19.14 -0.08
C GLN A 32 -5.79 19.47 -0.98
N PHE A 33 -6.77 18.57 -1.07
CA PHE A 33 -7.96 18.77 -1.90
C PHE A 33 -9.06 19.57 -1.21
N SER A 34 -9.00 19.74 0.11
CA SER A 34 -10.01 20.44 0.91
C SER A 34 -10.11 21.93 0.57
N THR A 35 -9.02 22.54 0.09
CA THR A 35 -8.95 23.96 -0.27
C THR A 35 -9.67 24.27 -1.59
N SER A 36 -9.80 23.27 -2.46
CA SER A 36 -10.37 23.39 -3.80
C SER A 36 -11.89 23.26 -3.80
N ARG A 37 -12.57 24.23 -4.42
CA ARG A 37 -14.04 24.33 -4.45
C ARG A 37 -14.67 23.82 -5.74
N THR A 38 -13.89 23.68 -6.81
CA THR A 38 -14.36 23.22 -8.13
C THR A 38 -13.65 21.94 -8.56
N ILE A 39 -14.26 21.21 -9.50
CA ILE A 39 -13.68 19.99 -10.08
C ILE A 39 -12.34 20.30 -10.76
N VAL A 40 -12.27 21.42 -11.50
CA VAL A 40 -11.03 21.85 -12.18
C VAL A 40 -9.92 22.14 -11.16
N GLN A 41 -10.22 22.86 -10.08
CA GLN A 41 -9.23 23.12 -9.03
C GLN A 41 -8.78 21.83 -8.33
N LYS A 42 -9.68 20.88 -8.08
CA LYS A 42 -9.32 19.57 -7.53
C LYS A 42 -8.46 18.76 -8.50
N ALA A 43 -8.73 18.81 -9.80
CA ALA A 43 -7.91 18.15 -10.81
C ALA A 43 -6.49 18.73 -10.85
N LEU A 44 -6.36 20.07 -10.87
CA LEU A 44 -5.05 20.75 -10.83
C LEU A 44 -4.30 20.50 -9.51
N SER A 45 -5.01 20.49 -8.38
CA SER A 45 -4.42 20.15 -7.09
C SER A 45 -3.95 18.69 -7.01
N GLY A 46 -4.58 17.81 -7.80
CA GLY A 46 -4.25 16.41 -7.97
C GLY A 46 -3.10 16.13 -8.94
N ASP A 47 -2.80 17.08 -9.83
CA ASP A 47 -1.73 16.94 -10.80
C ASP A 47 -0.39 17.29 -10.13
N SER A 48 0.47 16.29 -9.96
CA SER A 48 1.79 16.47 -9.33
C SER A 48 2.75 17.38 -10.12
N THR A 49 2.50 17.63 -11.41
CA THR A 49 3.28 18.59 -12.20
C THR A 49 2.94 20.04 -11.84
N VAL A 50 1.69 20.27 -11.40
CA VAL A 50 1.18 21.57 -10.95
C VAL A 50 1.34 21.74 -9.43
N ASN A 51 1.08 20.68 -8.67
CA ASN A 51 1.19 20.60 -7.22
C ASN A 51 2.21 19.52 -6.78
N PRO A 52 3.52 19.81 -6.83
CA PRO A 52 4.56 18.83 -6.48
C PRO A 52 4.52 18.41 -5.00
N SER A 53 3.90 19.22 -4.12
CA SER A 53 3.71 18.88 -2.71
C SER A 53 2.83 17.65 -2.53
N LEU A 54 1.81 17.46 -3.38
CA LEU A 54 1.00 16.25 -3.37
C LEU A 54 1.84 15.02 -3.72
N GLY A 55 2.65 15.10 -4.78
CA GLY A 55 3.55 14.00 -5.19
C GLY A 55 4.52 13.62 -4.06
N ARG A 56 5.05 14.62 -3.35
CA ARG A 56 5.91 14.40 -2.19
C ARG A 56 5.18 13.72 -1.04
N LEU A 57 3.96 14.14 -0.69
CA LEU A 57 3.15 13.48 0.34
C LEU A 57 2.88 12.01 0.02
N VAL A 58 2.56 11.71 -1.25
CA VAL A 58 2.36 10.32 -1.69
C VAL A 58 3.66 9.52 -1.52
N LEU A 59 4.78 10.01 -2.05
CA LEU A 59 6.05 9.28 -2.03
C LEU A 59 6.65 9.14 -0.62
N GLN A 60 6.46 10.13 0.26
CA GLN A 60 7.08 10.14 1.59
C GLN A 60 6.18 9.56 2.68
N CYS A 61 4.85 9.58 2.52
CA CYS A 61 3.93 9.13 3.56
C CYS A 61 3.13 7.91 3.11
N LEU A 62 2.40 8.01 2.00
CA LEU A 62 1.48 6.96 1.59
C LEU A 62 2.21 5.72 1.06
N CYS A 63 3.21 5.89 0.17
CA CYS A 63 3.96 4.79 -0.40
C CYS A 63 4.67 3.94 0.67
N PRO A 64 5.40 4.52 1.66
CA PRO A 64 6.01 3.74 2.73
C PRO A 64 4.99 3.06 3.64
N ALA A 65 3.86 3.70 3.94
CA ALA A 65 2.79 3.11 4.76
C ALA A 65 2.17 1.89 4.08
N LEU A 66 1.83 2.00 2.79
CA LEU A 66 1.32 0.89 1.99
C LEU A 66 2.38 -0.20 1.80
N HIS A 67 3.64 0.16 1.58
CA HIS A 67 4.72 -0.81 1.49
C HIS A 67 4.83 -1.63 2.77
N SER A 68 4.87 -0.96 3.93
CA SER A 68 4.94 -1.61 5.24
C SER A 68 3.76 -2.55 5.45
N LEU A 69 2.55 -2.11 5.11
CA LEU A 69 1.34 -2.92 5.19
C LEU A 69 1.41 -4.17 4.27
N LEU A 70 1.87 -4.01 3.03
CA LEU A 70 2.00 -5.12 2.08
C LEU A 70 3.09 -6.12 2.46
N THR A 71 4.15 -5.64 3.13
CA THR A 71 5.25 -6.49 3.60
C THR A 71 4.97 -7.15 4.95
N ASP A 72 3.94 -6.70 5.68
CA ASP A 72 3.55 -7.31 6.93
C ASP A 72 3.03 -8.74 6.72
N GLY A 73 3.57 -9.69 7.48
CA GLY A 73 3.25 -11.11 7.33
C GLY A 73 3.74 -11.75 6.01
N LEU A 74 4.51 -11.04 5.19
CA LEU A 74 5.03 -11.54 3.92
C LEU A 74 6.02 -12.68 4.17
N LYS A 75 5.78 -13.86 3.58
CA LYS A 75 6.76 -14.96 3.62
C LYS A 75 8.08 -14.46 3.05
N PRO A 76 9.24 -14.70 3.70
CA PRO A 76 10.51 -14.10 3.27
C PRO A 76 10.96 -14.59 1.89
N HIS A 77 10.46 -15.75 1.45
CA HIS A 77 10.77 -16.32 0.15
C HIS A 77 9.51 -16.86 -0.50
N GLN A 78 9.44 -16.70 -1.82
CA GLN A 78 8.46 -17.36 -2.67
C GLN A 78 9.16 -18.47 -3.46
N SER A 79 8.47 -19.59 -3.62
CA SER A 79 8.87 -20.67 -4.52
C SER A 79 8.22 -20.48 -5.88
N ASP A 80 9.05 -20.48 -6.92
CA ASP A 80 8.64 -20.43 -8.33
C ASP A 80 9.13 -21.71 -9.04
N LEU A 81 8.32 -22.22 -9.98
CA LEU A 81 8.63 -23.46 -10.70
C LEU A 81 9.80 -23.30 -11.70
N ILE A 82 10.04 -22.08 -12.19
CA ILE A 82 11.06 -21.77 -13.21
C ILE A 82 12.30 -21.18 -12.53
N ALA A 83 12.10 -20.22 -11.64
CA ALA A 83 13.19 -19.46 -11.01
C ALA A 83 13.62 -20.00 -9.63
N GLY A 84 12.97 -21.08 -9.14
CA GLY A 84 13.27 -21.68 -7.84
C GLY A 84 12.87 -20.78 -6.67
N ARG A 85 13.69 -20.78 -5.59
CA ARG A 85 13.43 -19.96 -4.41
C ARG A 85 13.95 -18.53 -4.62
N ARG A 86 13.07 -17.53 -4.51
CA ARG A 86 13.40 -16.11 -4.66
C ARG A 86 12.96 -15.32 -3.41
N PRO A 87 13.65 -14.22 -3.05
CA PRO A 87 13.17 -13.32 -2.00
C PRO A 87 11.82 -12.74 -2.41
N ASN A 88 10.89 -12.71 -1.46
CA ASN A 88 9.58 -12.13 -1.70
C ASN A 88 9.61 -10.64 -1.35
N ASN A 89 8.90 -9.83 -2.11
CA ASN A 89 8.78 -8.40 -1.88
C ASN A 89 7.38 -7.93 -2.28
N ALA A 90 7.02 -6.69 -1.91
CA ALA A 90 5.71 -6.13 -2.23
C ALA A 90 5.41 -6.12 -3.73
N TRP A 91 6.41 -5.99 -4.59
CA TRP A 91 6.23 -6.04 -6.05
C TRP A 91 5.79 -7.43 -6.53
N GLY A 92 6.32 -8.50 -5.94
CA GLY A 92 5.88 -9.87 -6.21
C GLY A 92 4.39 -10.09 -5.90
N LEU A 93 3.87 -9.48 -4.83
CA LEU A 93 2.43 -9.48 -4.54
C LEU A 93 1.62 -8.74 -5.59
N VAL A 94 2.08 -7.55 -6.00
CA VAL A 94 1.43 -6.76 -7.06
C VAL A 94 1.35 -7.59 -8.34
N GLN A 95 2.47 -8.19 -8.75
CA GLN A 95 2.51 -9.05 -9.93
C GLN A 95 1.59 -10.26 -9.82
N ALA A 96 1.41 -10.83 -8.62
CA ALA A 96 0.53 -11.96 -8.40
C ALA A 96 -0.96 -11.57 -8.41
N SER A 97 -1.29 -10.39 -7.88
CA SER A 97 -2.68 -9.90 -7.78
C SER A 97 -3.19 -9.26 -9.07
N THR A 98 -2.31 -8.72 -9.91
CA THR A 98 -2.66 -8.10 -11.18
C THR A 98 -2.48 -9.02 -12.38
N ARG A 99 -2.39 -10.35 -12.17
CA ARG A 99 -2.34 -11.29 -13.29
C ARG A 99 -3.66 -11.21 -14.07
N PRO A 100 -3.63 -11.08 -15.40
CA PRO A 100 -4.83 -11.13 -16.21
C PRO A 100 -5.61 -12.40 -15.91
N GLY A 101 -6.93 -12.28 -15.75
CA GLY A 101 -7.79 -13.45 -15.64
C GLY A 101 -7.67 -14.32 -16.90
N THR A 102 -7.90 -15.62 -16.76
CA THR A 102 -7.89 -16.61 -17.86
C THR A 102 -8.90 -16.32 -18.97
N HIS A 103 -9.77 -15.33 -18.81
CA HIS A 103 -10.75 -14.90 -19.80
C HIS A 103 -10.14 -14.24 -21.06
N MET A 104 -8.85 -13.90 -21.06
CA MET A 104 -8.19 -13.33 -22.25
C MET A 104 -7.63 -14.38 -23.25
N LEU A 105 -7.74 -15.68 -22.95
CA LEU A 105 -7.31 -16.76 -23.88
C LEU A 105 -8.48 -17.41 -24.64
N GLN A 106 -9.64 -16.75 -24.67
CA GLN A 106 -10.84 -17.26 -25.37
C GLN A 106 -11.43 -16.26 -26.39
N GLN A 107 -10.61 -15.31 -26.85
CA GLN A 107 -10.84 -14.52 -28.07
C GLN A 107 -9.67 -14.75 -29.02
#